data_AF-A0A841FE28-F1
#
_entry.id   AF-A0A841FE28-F1
#
_cell.length_a   1.000
_cell.length_b   1.000
_cell.length_c   1.000
_cell.angle_alpha   90.00
_cell.angle_beta   90.00
_cell.angle_gamma   90.00
#
_symmetry.space_group_name_H-M   'P 1'
#
loop_
_entity.id
_entity.type
_entity.pdbx_description
1 polymer ?
#
loop_
_entity_poly.entity_id
_entity_poly.type
_entity_poly.pdbx_seq_one_letter_code
_entity_poly.pdbx_strand_id
1 'polypeptide(L)'
;MSFAPSRSSQRRGLTRAAALVGITALAAGSAFLLSTAAQAEDPVGQVDLSVSVPAWDGGNGPVVGLPLDGGYKDLRVDVRNDVAADTAATGVTLHFTLPAPNDNGSVTLAEGFADKCTLDGLTGTCALGDLAPGSIANLRAFTVHSTVGADDKIRRIGKVAVSVSAEQEDREESDNSFALVARAMKKPGFDLAVWVRENDLVVRPGETGVLDAEDFRIENDSASPAQGIEYYVNLPQHLAFTSAPAGCEIQDGEKRWIICETKETIPAHGKLATPALEYTVAAGAPPRARLKGTAQVSAIAKRIGKPADPVDPPSVLVLSDPSVSDAQAKKYVENNQSGQDNVAEFAVFTYADQADLAVTLSVPDAKVGAESKVVATITNNGPWAVENGAELVIKAPSGTTNLHSADECTADGSTLVCRLDGELASGASREYTFTLRVDSKEIGDDGSVEVRSGQPDPVSANNVAALKPKVLADGPSGTPSTSPTGPGGMPVTGTSLTLMGVAAAALVAAGGAFMIVARRRRAATASADEE
;
A
#
# COMPACT_ATOMS: atom_id res chain seq x y z
N MET A 1 10.69 6.27 -84.11
CA MET A 1 10.90 7.67 -84.58
C MET A 1 10.39 8.58 -83.45
N SER A 2 11.10 9.60 -82.95
CA SER A 2 12.45 10.10 -83.27
C SER A 2 13.17 10.58 -81.98
N PHE A 3 14.39 11.11 -82.12
CA PHE A 3 15.35 11.38 -81.03
C PHE A 3 15.11 12.65 -80.16
N ALA A 4 15.88 12.72 -79.06
CA ALA A 4 16.09 13.80 -78.07
C ALA A 4 16.67 15.12 -78.69
N PRO A 5 17.10 16.22 -77.96
CA PRO A 5 17.73 16.28 -76.61
C PRO A 5 17.52 17.55 -75.74
N SER A 6 18.17 17.64 -74.56
CA SER A 6 19.12 18.73 -74.17
C SER A 6 19.57 18.66 -72.68
N ARG A 7 20.66 19.35 -72.30
CA ARG A 7 21.31 19.37 -70.95
C ARG A 7 21.54 20.80 -70.42
N SER A 8 21.48 20.96 -69.10
CA SER A 8 22.29 21.89 -68.27
C SER A 8 22.28 21.36 -66.82
N SER A 9 23.38 21.21 -66.04
CA SER A 9 24.47 22.13 -65.66
C SER A 9 23.94 23.31 -64.83
N GLN A 10 24.20 23.45 -63.52
CA GLN A 10 25.53 23.62 -62.93
C GLN A 10 25.59 23.31 -61.40
N ARG A 11 26.72 23.58 -60.73
CA ARG A 11 27.08 23.17 -59.36
C ARG A 11 27.24 24.36 -58.38
N ARG A 12 27.01 24.06 -57.08
CA ARG A 12 27.60 24.64 -55.84
C ARG A 12 27.24 26.08 -55.39
N GLY A 13 26.85 26.17 -54.12
CA GLY A 13 26.92 27.36 -53.27
C GLY A 13 26.34 27.04 -51.88
N LEU A 14 27.14 27.10 -50.81
CA LEU A 14 26.65 26.86 -49.44
C LEU A 14 26.05 28.14 -48.83
N THR A 15 24.98 27.98 -48.05
CA THR A 15 24.76 28.81 -46.85
C THR A 15 24.17 27.96 -45.74
N ARG A 16 24.64 28.18 -44.52
CA ARG A 16 24.18 27.50 -43.31
C ARG A 16 22.77 27.98 -42.95
N ALA A 17 21.88 27.05 -42.60
CA ALA A 17 20.69 27.33 -41.81
C ALA A 17 20.73 26.42 -40.57
N ALA A 18 20.65 27.01 -39.38
CA ALA A 18 20.47 26.24 -38.15
C ALA A 18 19.01 25.76 -38.10
N ALA A 19 18.80 24.45 -38.03
CA ALA A 19 17.49 23.89 -37.77
C ALA A 19 17.36 23.65 -36.26
N LEU A 20 16.52 24.46 -35.60
CA LEU A 20 15.91 24.03 -34.34
C LEU A 20 15.05 22.81 -34.68
N VAL A 21 15.34 21.65 -34.07
CA VAL A 21 14.39 20.56 -34.03
C VAL A 21 13.43 20.86 -32.88
N GLY A 22 12.35 21.55 -33.19
CA GLY A 22 11.22 21.69 -32.27
C GLY A 22 10.55 20.33 -32.12
N ILE A 23 10.42 19.85 -30.89
CA ILE A 23 9.68 18.63 -30.57
C ILE A 23 8.20 18.90 -30.87
N THR A 24 7.68 18.21 -31.87
CA THR A 24 6.24 18.22 -32.18
C THR A 24 5.54 17.32 -31.18
N ALA A 25 5.00 17.91 -30.12
CA ALA A 25 4.04 17.25 -29.26
C ALA A 25 2.83 16.81 -30.11
N LEU A 26 2.60 15.50 -30.20
CA LEU A 26 1.44 14.92 -30.86
C LEU A 26 0.20 15.13 -30.00
N ALA A 27 -0.40 16.31 -30.12
CA ALA A 27 -1.75 16.55 -29.65
C ALA A 27 -2.72 15.66 -30.45
N ALA A 28 -3.17 14.56 -29.84
CA ALA A 28 -4.25 13.74 -30.37
C ALA A 28 -5.57 14.52 -30.24
N GLY A 29 -5.92 15.26 -31.30
CA GLY A 29 -7.16 16.03 -31.38
C GLY A 29 -8.38 15.12 -31.45
N SER A 30 -9.00 14.86 -30.30
CA SER A 30 -10.34 14.29 -30.23
C SER A 30 -11.37 15.34 -30.67
N ALA A 31 -12.28 14.98 -31.56
CA ALA A 31 -13.33 15.89 -32.00
C ALA A 31 -14.30 16.16 -30.84
N PHE A 32 -14.34 17.41 -30.35
CA PHE A 32 -15.35 17.87 -29.42
C PHE A 32 -16.73 17.88 -30.08
N LEU A 33 -17.47 16.79 -29.92
CA LEU A 33 -18.93 16.89 -29.84
C LEU A 33 -19.26 17.54 -28.50
N LEU A 34 -19.89 18.71 -28.53
CA LEU A 34 -20.43 19.38 -27.35
C LEU A 34 -21.69 18.66 -26.86
N SER A 35 -21.53 17.41 -26.41
CA SER A 35 -22.41 16.90 -25.38
C SER A 35 -22.06 17.66 -24.11
N THR A 36 -22.96 18.53 -23.65
CA THR A 36 -22.98 18.89 -22.23
C THR A 36 -23.16 17.59 -21.46
N ALA A 37 -22.07 17.05 -20.92
CA ALA A 37 -22.15 16.01 -19.91
C ALA A 37 -22.87 16.65 -18.71
N ALA A 38 -24.18 16.43 -18.65
CA ALA A 38 -24.81 16.30 -17.36
C ALA A 38 -23.99 15.20 -16.67
N GLN A 39 -23.28 15.56 -15.59
CA GLN A 39 -22.83 14.52 -14.69
C GLN A 39 -24.12 13.85 -14.23
N ALA A 40 -24.30 12.60 -14.62
CA ALA A 40 -25.24 11.77 -13.91
C ALA A 40 -24.74 11.77 -12.46
N GLU A 41 -25.57 12.25 -11.54
CA GLU A 41 -25.31 12.03 -10.13
C GLU A 41 -25.29 10.51 -9.95
N ASP A 42 -24.15 9.97 -9.52
CA ASP A 42 -23.99 8.54 -9.27
C ASP A 42 -25.15 8.07 -8.36
N PRO A 43 -25.80 6.92 -8.62
CA PRO A 43 -26.84 6.39 -7.75
C PRO A 43 -26.28 6.21 -6.33
N VAL A 44 -26.77 7.01 -5.38
CA VAL A 44 -26.25 7.05 -4.02
C VAL A 44 -26.36 5.66 -3.38
N GLY A 45 -25.21 5.06 -3.03
CA GLY A 45 -25.14 3.75 -2.37
C GLY A 45 -24.85 2.54 -3.27
N GLN A 46 -24.54 2.73 -4.56
CA GLN A 46 -23.99 1.67 -5.43
C GLN A 46 -22.47 1.81 -5.62
N VAL A 47 -21.80 0.68 -5.85
CA VAL A 47 -20.37 0.62 -6.18
C VAL A 47 -20.18 0.44 -7.69
N ASP A 48 -18.94 0.58 -8.16
CA ASP A 48 -18.56 0.39 -9.56
C ASP A 48 -17.21 -0.34 -9.57
N LEU A 49 -17.23 -1.64 -9.32
CA LEU A 49 -16.01 -2.44 -9.30
C LEU A 49 -15.62 -2.84 -10.71
N SER A 50 -14.36 -2.59 -11.06
CA SER A 50 -13.78 -3.09 -12.31
C SER A 50 -12.57 -3.97 -12.02
N VAL A 51 -12.32 -4.95 -12.89
CA VAL A 51 -11.11 -5.77 -12.84
C VAL A 51 -10.43 -5.80 -14.20
N SER A 52 -9.12 -5.58 -14.21
CA SER A 52 -8.31 -5.67 -15.42
C SER A 52 -6.99 -6.40 -15.16
N VAL A 53 -6.44 -7.01 -16.22
CA VAL A 53 -5.10 -7.58 -16.19
C VAL A 53 -4.27 -6.85 -17.25
N PRO A 54 -3.45 -5.86 -16.86
CA PRO A 54 -2.58 -5.12 -17.79
C PRO A 54 -1.61 -6.10 -18.45
N ALA A 55 -1.81 -6.36 -19.74
CA ALA A 55 -0.98 -7.26 -20.52
C ALA A 55 -1.23 -7.07 -22.02
N TRP A 56 -0.20 -7.39 -22.82
CA TRP A 56 -0.19 -7.12 -24.25
C TRP A 56 -1.27 -7.89 -25.05
N ASP A 57 -2.13 -7.16 -25.78
CA ASP A 57 -3.29 -7.67 -26.52
C ASP A 57 -2.97 -8.31 -27.89
N GLY A 58 -1.73 -8.16 -28.38
CA GLY A 58 -1.32 -8.61 -29.71
C GLY A 58 -2.11 -8.00 -30.89
N GLY A 59 -2.86 -6.92 -30.64
CA GLY A 59 -3.71 -6.22 -31.61
C GLY A 59 -4.87 -7.03 -32.21
N ASN A 60 -5.29 -8.16 -31.61
CA ASN A 60 -6.34 -9.04 -32.16
C ASN A 60 -7.26 -9.67 -31.08
N GLY A 61 -7.67 -8.88 -30.09
CA GLY A 61 -8.61 -9.29 -29.01
C GLY A 61 -7.92 -9.65 -27.70
N PRO A 62 -8.62 -10.28 -26.73
CA PRO A 62 -8.11 -10.53 -25.36
C PRO A 62 -7.11 -11.71 -25.30
N VAL A 63 -6.11 -11.69 -26.18
CA VAL A 63 -5.16 -12.78 -26.40
C VAL A 63 -3.78 -12.37 -25.85
N VAL A 64 -3.66 -12.41 -24.53
CA VAL A 64 -2.41 -12.12 -23.83
C VAL A 64 -1.34 -13.18 -24.13
N GLY A 65 -0.38 -12.83 -24.99
CA GLY A 65 0.87 -13.56 -25.12
C GLY A 65 1.85 -13.11 -24.06
N LEU A 66 2.30 -14.02 -23.20
CA LEU A 66 3.36 -13.73 -22.24
C LEU A 66 4.70 -14.11 -22.87
N PRO A 67 5.66 -13.18 -22.98
CA PRO A 67 6.98 -13.48 -23.48
C PRO A 67 7.81 -14.16 -22.40
N LEU A 68 7.57 -15.45 -22.20
CA LEU A 68 8.19 -16.29 -21.17
C LEU A 68 9.62 -16.68 -21.54
N ASP A 69 10.42 -15.71 -22.01
CA ASP A 69 11.85 -15.89 -22.28
C ASP A 69 12.60 -16.34 -21.01
N GLY A 70 12.14 -15.87 -19.83
CA GLY A 70 12.63 -16.26 -18.50
C GLY A 70 12.12 -17.57 -17.92
N GLY A 71 11.21 -18.27 -18.61
CA GLY A 71 10.53 -19.44 -18.07
C GLY A 71 9.42 -19.13 -17.05
N TYR A 72 9.29 -17.89 -16.55
CA TYR A 72 8.13 -17.44 -15.78
C TYR A 72 7.86 -15.94 -15.95
N LYS A 73 6.66 -15.49 -15.56
CA LYS A 73 6.25 -14.08 -15.47
C LYS A 73 5.12 -13.91 -14.45
N ASP A 74 5.16 -12.86 -13.65
CA ASP A 74 4.07 -12.50 -12.74
C ASP A 74 3.01 -11.65 -13.44
N LEU A 75 1.75 -11.82 -13.02
CA LEU A 75 0.60 -11.08 -13.52
C LEU A 75 0.10 -10.12 -12.44
N ARG A 76 0.08 -8.83 -12.78
CA ARG A 76 -0.64 -7.82 -12.02
C ARG A 76 -2.14 -7.94 -12.32
N VAL A 77 -2.98 -7.86 -11.31
CA VAL A 77 -4.44 -7.75 -11.43
C VAL A 77 -4.82 -6.45 -10.76
N ASP A 78 -5.36 -5.53 -11.55
CA ASP A 78 -5.76 -4.21 -11.09
C ASP A 78 -7.27 -4.28 -10.78
N VAL A 79 -7.63 -4.17 -9.51
CA VAL A 79 -9.02 -4.12 -9.03
C VAL A 79 -9.34 -2.71 -8.57
N ARG A 80 -10.44 -2.13 -9.05
CA ARG A 80 -10.81 -0.73 -8.81
C ARG A 80 -12.20 -0.63 -8.18
N ASN A 81 -12.46 0.49 -7.53
CA ASN A 81 -13.82 0.98 -7.28
C ASN A 81 -13.94 2.33 -8.01
N ASP A 82 -14.42 2.36 -9.24
CA ASP A 82 -14.34 3.50 -10.16
C ASP A 82 -15.43 4.59 -9.93
N VAL A 83 -16.22 4.50 -8.85
CA VAL A 83 -17.14 5.58 -8.43
C VAL A 83 -16.39 6.86 -8.03
N ALA A 84 -17.03 8.00 -8.31
CA ALA A 84 -16.60 9.31 -7.79
C ALA A 84 -17.34 9.73 -6.51
N ALA A 85 -18.41 9.01 -6.15
CA ALA A 85 -19.22 9.18 -4.94
C ALA A 85 -18.50 8.75 -3.65
N ASP A 86 -19.19 8.77 -2.51
CA ASP A 86 -18.67 8.39 -1.19
C ASP A 86 -18.87 6.89 -0.84
N THR A 87 -19.36 6.07 -1.78
CA THR A 87 -19.67 4.66 -1.54
C THR A 87 -18.43 3.77 -1.64
N ALA A 88 -17.87 3.41 -0.47
CA ALA A 88 -16.87 2.36 -0.38
C ALA A 88 -17.48 0.99 -0.67
N ALA A 89 -16.72 0.13 -1.37
CA ALA A 89 -17.07 -1.27 -1.55
C ALA A 89 -16.53 -2.09 -0.37
N THR A 90 -17.39 -2.85 0.31
CA THR A 90 -17.01 -3.67 1.47
C THR A 90 -16.95 -5.15 1.14
N GLY A 91 -16.09 -5.89 1.83
CA GLY A 91 -15.97 -7.34 1.64
C GLY A 91 -15.51 -7.75 0.24
N VAL A 92 -14.73 -6.89 -0.43
CA VAL A 92 -14.30 -7.09 -1.82
C VAL A 92 -13.55 -8.40 -1.95
N THR A 93 -14.00 -9.24 -2.89
CA THR A 93 -13.50 -10.59 -3.11
C THR A 93 -13.11 -10.76 -4.56
N LEU A 94 -11.84 -11.13 -4.79
CA LEU A 94 -11.36 -11.59 -6.10
C LEU A 94 -11.70 -13.07 -6.27
N HIS A 95 -12.41 -13.41 -7.32
CA HIS A 95 -12.67 -14.80 -7.75
C HIS A 95 -11.80 -15.11 -8.95
N PHE A 96 -11.33 -16.36 -9.07
CA PHE A 96 -10.51 -16.75 -10.23
C PHE A 96 -10.70 -18.21 -10.65
N THR A 97 -10.30 -18.49 -11.88
CA THR A 97 -10.17 -19.83 -12.44
C THR A 97 -8.87 -19.93 -13.25
N LEU A 98 -8.01 -20.86 -12.85
CA LEU A 98 -6.74 -21.15 -13.50
C LEU A 98 -6.87 -22.33 -14.49
N PRO A 99 -6.02 -22.39 -15.53
CA PRO A 99 -5.97 -23.54 -16.41
C PRO A 99 -5.25 -24.72 -15.75
N ALA A 100 -5.65 -25.94 -16.13
CA ALA A 100 -4.90 -27.14 -15.74
C ALA A 100 -3.47 -27.10 -16.32
N PRO A 101 -2.43 -27.47 -15.52
CA PRO A 101 -1.07 -27.63 -16.00
C PRO A 101 -0.99 -28.58 -17.20
N ASN A 102 -0.09 -28.30 -18.13
CA ASN A 102 0.15 -29.13 -19.32
C ASN A 102 1.59 -28.97 -19.82
N ASP A 103 1.95 -29.70 -20.88
CA ASP A 103 3.29 -29.74 -21.47
C ASP A 103 3.87 -28.38 -21.89
N ASN A 104 3.04 -27.32 -22.00
CA ASN A 104 3.50 -25.96 -22.29
C ASN A 104 3.72 -25.09 -21.04
N GLY A 105 3.18 -25.46 -19.89
CA GLY A 105 3.32 -24.68 -18.65
C GLY A 105 2.18 -24.83 -17.66
N SER A 106 2.19 -23.95 -16.65
CA SER A 106 1.18 -23.84 -15.60
C SER A 106 0.93 -22.38 -15.23
N VAL A 107 -0.16 -22.13 -14.51
CA VAL A 107 -0.41 -20.86 -13.81
C VAL A 107 -0.68 -21.21 -12.35
N THR A 108 -0.06 -20.47 -11.43
CA THR A 108 -0.22 -20.61 -9.98
C THR A 108 -0.54 -19.26 -9.37
N LEU A 109 -0.99 -19.25 -8.11
CA LEU A 109 -0.97 -18.02 -7.30
C LEU A 109 0.49 -17.60 -7.06
N ALA A 110 0.72 -16.29 -7.00
CA ALA A 110 2.03 -15.75 -6.65
C ALA A 110 2.30 -15.91 -5.15
N GLU A 111 3.60 -15.92 -4.78
CA GLU A 111 4.03 -16.01 -3.39
C GLU A 111 3.51 -14.82 -2.56
N GLY A 112 3.06 -15.09 -1.33
CA GLY A 112 2.46 -14.09 -0.43
C GLY A 112 1.00 -13.69 -0.76
N PHE A 113 0.54 -13.84 -2.01
CA PHE A 113 -0.87 -13.63 -2.34
C PHE A 113 -1.73 -14.85 -1.97
N ALA A 114 -1.18 -16.06 -2.08
CA ALA A 114 -1.87 -17.31 -1.76
C ALA A 114 -2.43 -17.38 -0.32
N ASP A 115 -1.79 -16.71 0.64
CA ASP A 115 -2.25 -16.67 2.05
C ASP A 115 -3.57 -15.91 2.24
N LYS A 116 -3.97 -15.07 1.27
CA LYS A 116 -5.27 -14.36 1.26
C LYS A 116 -6.40 -15.18 0.64
N CYS A 117 -6.13 -16.39 0.12
CA CYS A 117 -7.01 -17.11 -0.78
C CYS A 117 -7.50 -18.47 -0.24
N THR A 118 -8.77 -18.78 -0.51
CA THR A 118 -9.37 -20.12 -0.35
C THR A 118 -9.44 -20.81 -1.72
N LEU A 119 -9.03 -22.09 -1.79
CA LEU A 119 -8.89 -22.83 -3.05
C LEU A 119 -9.83 -24.04 -3.12
N ASP A 120 -10.49 -24.21 -4.27
CA ASP A 120 -11.13 -25.46 -4.68
C ASP A 120 -10.58 -25.89 -6.07
N GLY A 121 -9.61 -26.79 -6.03
CA GLY A 121 -8.90 -27.29 -7.22
C GLY A 121 -8.17 -26.18 -7.98
N LEU A 122 -8.71 -25.80 -9.14
CA LEU A 122 -8.19 -24.73 -10.01
C LEU A 122 -9.00 -23.43 -9.90
N THR A 123 -10.00 -23.39 -9.03
CA THR A 123 -10.79 -22.21 -8.70
C THR A 123 -10.45 -21.71 -7.30
N GLY A 124 -10.68 -20.44 -7.03
CA GLY A 124 -10.50 -19.89 -5.69
C GLY A 124 -11.04 -18.49 -5.54
N THR A 125 -11.08 -18.05 -4.30
CA THR A 125 -11.50 -16.71 -3.89
C THR A 125 -10.46 -16.11 -2.95
N CYS A 126 -10.16 -14.82 -3.08
CA CYS A 126 -9.22 -14.11 -2.24
C CYS A 126 -9.90 -12.86 -1.66
N ALA A 127 -9.87 -12.72 -0.33
CA ALA A 127 -10.42 -11.54 0.32
C ALA A 127 -9.44 -10.36 0.16
N LEU A 128 -9.93 -9.25 -0.38
CA LEU A 128 -9.16 -8.01 -0.56
C LEU A 128 -9.42 -6.99 0.55
N GLY A 129 -10.56 -7.10 1.24
CA GLY A 129 -11.00 -6.13 2.25
C GLY A 129 -11.91 -5.07 1.62
N ASP A 130 -11.85 -3.85 2.11
CA ASP A 130 -12.71 -2.76 1.66
C ASP A 130 -11.95 -1.82 0.69
N LEU A 131 -12.61 -1.36 -0.37
CA LEU A 131 -12.07 -0.45 -1.39
C LEU A 131 -12.78 0.90 -1.36
N ALA A 132 -12.05 1.93 -0.98
CA ALA A 132 -12.52 3.31 -0.96
C ALA A 132 -12.89 3.82 -2.39
N PRO A 133 -13.75 4.84 -2.51
CA PRO A 133 -14.06 5.45 -3.80
C PRO A 133 -12.84 5.88 -4.61
N GLY A 134 -12.74 5.41 -5.84
CA GLY A 134 -11.63 5.63 -6.76
C GLY A 134 -10.31 4.95 -6.39
N SER A 135 -10.31 4.01 -5.43
CA SER A 135 -9.11 3.23 -5.05
C SER A 135 -8.70 2.22 -6.13
N ILE A 136 -7.42 1.82 -6.11
CA ILE A 136 -6.85 0.83 -7.04
C ILE A 136 -5.96 -0.17 -6.28
N ALA A 137 -6.46 -1.38 -6.08
CA ALA A 137 -5.65 -2.48 -5.55
C ALA A 137 -4.79 -3.10 -6.67
N ASN A 138 -3.47 -2.99 -6.54
CA ASN A 138 -2.49 -3.47 -7.51
C ASN A 138 -1.94 -4.85 -7.09
N LEU A 139 -2.66 -5.92 -7.43
CA LEU A 139 -2.38 -7.25 -6.89
C LEU A 139 -1.34 -7.99 -7.73
N ARG A 140 -0.23 -8.46 -7.14
CA ARG A 140 0.60 -9.52 -7.76
C ARG A 140 -0.08 -10.85 -7.49
N ALA A 141 -1.07 -11.21 -8.31
CA ALA A 141 -1.98 -12.31 -7.98
C ALA A 141 -1.49 -13.68 -8.46
N PHE A 142 -0.91 -13.76 -9.65
CA PHE A 142 -0.57 -15.04 -10.30
C PHE A 142 0.84 -15.04 -10.89
N THR A 143 1.45 -16.22 -10.94
CA THR A 143 2.67 -16.49 -11.69
C THR A 143 2.37 -17.47 -12.82
N VAL A 144 2.79 -17.15 -14.04
CA VAL A 144 2.73 -18.07 -15.17
C VAL A 144 4.11 -18.68 -15.37
N HIS A 145 4.17 -20.01 -15.46
CA HIS A 145 5.40 -20.76 -15.69
C HIS A 145 5.35 -21.43 -17.07
N SER A 146 6.43 -21.33 -17.83
CA SER A 146 6.65 -22.03 -19.11
C SER A 146 7.55 -23.24 -18.91
N THR A 147 7.12 -24.39 -19.42
CA THR A 147 7.97 -25.59 -19.58
C THR A 147 8.60 -25.66 -20.97
N VAL A 148 8.23 -24.76 -21.88
CA VAL A 148 8.69 -24.75 -23.27
C VAL A 148 9.84 -23.74 -23.43
N GLY A 149 10.94 -24.21 -24.00
CA GLY A 149 12.12 -23.38 -24.28
C GLY A 149 11.84 -22.33 -25.36
N ALA A 150 12.73 -21.35 -25.46
CA ALA A 150 12.60 -20.17 -26.31
C ALA A 150 12.67 -20.46 -27.83
N ASP A 151 11.62 -21.06 -28.39
CA ASP A 151 11.29 -21.10 -29.81
C ASP A 151 10.23 -20.07 -30.20
N ASP A 152 10.19 -19.68 -31.48
CA ASP A 152 9.29 -18.63 -31.98
C ASP A 152 7.82 -19.10 -32.11
N LYS A 153 7.45 -20.25 -31.52
CA LYS A 153 6.10 -20.82 -31.62
C LYS A 153 5.26 -20.38 -30.43
N ILE A 154 4.13 -19.74 -30.73
CA ILE A 154 3.12 -19.40 -29.73
C ILE A 154 2.43 -20.69 -29.26
N ARG A 155 2.62 -21.04 -27.99
CA ARG A 155 2.09 -22.26 -27.35
C ARG A 155 1.11 -21.86 -26.25
N ARG A 156 -0.07 -22.47 -26.23
CA ARG A 156 -1.14 -22.14 -25.27
C ARG A 156 -0.91 -22.87 -23.96
N ILE A 157 -0.82 -22.13 -22.86
CA ILE A 157 -0.87 -22.69 -21.49
C ILE A 157 -2.33 -22.86 -21.11
N GLY A 158 -3.16 -21.83 -21.20
CA GLY A 158 -4.60 -21.97 -20.97
C GLY A 158 -5.34 -20.65 -20.79
N LYS A 159 -6.60 -20.70 -20.32
CA LYS A 159 -7.38 -19.50 -19.99
C LYS A 159 -7.25 -19.22 -18.50
N VAL A 160 -6.87 -17.99 -18.14
CA VAL A 160 -7.04 -17.44 -16.78
C VAL A 160 -8.29 -16.56 -16.83
N ALA A 161 -9.19 -16.74 -15.88
CA ALA A 161 -10.34 -15.87 -15.69
C ALA A 161 -10.31 -15.30 -14.28
N VAL A 162 -10.64 -14.02 -14.15
CA VAL A 162 -10.84 -13.31 -12.88
C VAL A 162 -12.18 -12.58 -12.92
N SER A 163 -12.81 -12.45 -11.76
CA SER A 163 -13.93 -11.54 -11.54
C SER A 163 -13.87 -11.00 -10.13
N VAL A 164 -14.52 -9.87 -9.87
CA VAL A 164 -14.59 -9.28 -8.54
C VAL A 164 -16.05 -9.16 -8.08
N SER A 165 -16.27 -9.05 -6.78
CA SER A 165 -17.57 -8.76 -6.17
C SER A 165 -17.39 -8.04 -4.83
N ALA A 166 -18.39 -7.27 -4.40
CA ALA A 166 -18.51 -6.73 -3.05
C ALA A 166 -19.85 -7.13 -2.41
N GLU A 167 -20.12 -6.64 -1.19
CA GLU A 167 -21.41 -6.77 -0.51
C GLU A 167 -22.50 -5.83 -1.10
N GLN A 168 -22.10 -4.73 -1.73
CA GLN A 168 -22.98 -3.76 -2.39
C GLN A 168 -23.42 -4.24 -3.78
N GLU A 169 -24.56 -3.72 -4.26
CA GLU A 169 -24.90 -3.79 -5.68
C GLU A 169 -23.93 -2.96 -6.52
N ASP A 170 -23.46 -3.56 -7.59
CA ASP A 170 -22.60 -2.93 -8.58
C ASP A 170 -23.43 -2.29 -9.71
N ARG A 171 -23.05 -1.08 -10.14
CA ARG A 171 -23.76 -0.38 -11.21
C ARG A 171 -23.34 -0.79 -12.63
N GLU A 172 -22.19 -1.45 -12.81
CA GLU A 172 -21.67 -1.87 -14.12
C GLU A 172 -21.07 -3.29 -14.04
N GLU A 173 -21.94 -4.32 -14.05
CA GLU A 173 -21.49 -5.71 -14.01
C GLU A 173 -20.62 -6.15 -15.21
N SER A 174 -20.46 -5.33 -16.26
CA SER A 174 -19.78 -5.75 -17.50
C SER A 174 -18.24 -5.68 -17.48
N ASP A 175 -17.63 -4.88 -16.59
CA ASP A 175 -16.17 -4.83 -16.38
C ASP A 175 -15.71 -5.50 -15.07
N ASN A 176 -16.65 -5.99 -14.27
CA ASN A 176 -16.46 -6.88 -13.12
C ASN A 176 -15.82 -8.25 -13.44
N SER A 177 -15.54 -8.55 -14.73
CA SER A 177 -14.83 -9.78 -15.12
C SER A 177 -13.84 -9.58 -16.26
N PHE A 178 -12.66 -10.19 -16.11
CA PHE A 178 -11.62 -10.19 -17.13
C PHE A 178 -11.13 -11.60 -17.40
N ALA A 179 -10.76 -11.89 -18.65
CA ALA A 179 -10.16 -13.16 -18.98
C ALA A 179 -9.11 -13.06 -20.08
N LEU A 180 -8.01 -13.77 -19.88
CA LEU A 180 -6.90 -13.84 -20.81
C LEU A 180 -6.57 -15.30 -21.16
N VAL A 181 -5.84 -15.48 -22.25
CA VAL A 181 -5.34 -16.80 -22.66
C VAL A 181 -3.81 -16.81 -22.61
N ALA A 182 -3.28 -17.18 -21.45
CA ALA A 182 -1.85 -17.33 -21.21
C ALA A 182 -1.20 -18.23 -22.27
N ARG A 183 -0.14 -17.71 -22.89
CA ARG A 183 0.66 -18.38 -23.92
C ARG A 183 2.13 -18.15 -23.64
N ALA A 184 2.92 -19.19 -23.85
CA ALA A 184 4.38 -19.09 -23.93
C ALA A 184 4.79 -18.79 -25.37
N MET A 185 5.71 -17.86 -25.55
CA MET A 185 6.39 -17.58 -26.82
C MET A 185 7.71 -16.85 -26.55
N LYS A 186 8.69 -17.02 -27.44
CA LYS A 186 9.86 -16.13 -27.48
C LYS A 186 9.47 -14.75 -28.03
N LYS A 187 9.88 -13.64 -27.40
CA LYS A 187 9.66 -12.28 -27.92
C LYS A 187 11.01 -11.60 -28.19
N PRO A 188 11.29 -11.17 -29.43
CA PRO A 188 12.52 -10.41 -29.70
C PRO A 188 12.38 -8.99 -29.14
N GLY A 189 12.81 -8.75 -27.89
CA GLY A 189 12.67 -7.45 -27.25
C GLY A 189 13.29 -7.39 -25.86
N PHE A 190 12.70 -6.54 -25.03
CA PHE A 190 12.70 -6.62 -23.58
C PHE A 190 11.25 -6.80 -23.12
N ASP A 191 11.08 -7.02 -21.82
CA ASP A 191 9.80 -7.17 -21.16
C ASP A 191 9.93 -6.52 -19.78
N LEU A 192 9.55 -5.25 -19.68
CA LEU A 192 9.58 -4.47 -18.45
C LEU A 192 8.21 -4.54 -17.77
N ALA A 193 8.21 -4.94 -16.51
CA ALA A 193 7.02 -4.90 -15.67
C ALA A 193 7.16 -3.76 -14.65
N VAL A 194 6.19 -2.84 -14.65
CA VAL A 194 6.09 -1.78 -13.64
C VAL A 194 5.13 -2.23 -12.56
N TRP A 195 5.59 -2.13 -11.32
CA TRP A 195 4.81 -2.48 -10.15
C TRP A 195 4.80 -1.32 -9.18
N VAL A 196 3.62 -0.97 -8.71
CA VAL A 196 3.43 -0.10 -7.55
C VAL A 196 3.16 -0.94 -6.30
N ARG A 197 3.15 -0.29 -5.15
CA ARG A 197 2.57 -0.77 -3.89
C ARG A 197 1.15 -1.31 -4.09
N GLU A 198 0.80 -2.36 -3.33
CA GLU A 198 -0.52 -3.03 -3.42
C GLU A 198 -1.68 -2.09 -3.03
N ASN A 199 -1.45 -1.24 -2.02
CA ASN A 199 -2.40 -0.28 -1.47
C ASN A 199 -2.07 1.14 -1.94
N ASP A 200 -3.08 1.99 -2.07
CA ASP A 200 -2.93 3.39 -2.49
C ASP A 200 -2.01 4.23 -1.59
N LEU A 201 -1.57 5.37 -2.14
CA LEU A 201 -0.73 6.34 -1.44
C LEU A 201 -1.61 7.30 -0.62
N VAL A 202 -1.26 7.53 0.65
CA VAL A 202 -1.99 8.46 1.52
C VAL A 202 -1.09 9.62 1.95
N VAL A 203 -1.50 10.85 1.67
CA VAL A 203 -0.66 12.07 1.79
C VAL A 203 -1.33 13.17 2.61
N ARG A 204 -0.54 14.06 3.23
CA ARG A 204 -1.06 15.13 4.09
C ARG A 204 -0.98 16.50 3.42
N PRO A 205 -2.07 17.27 3.35
CA PRO A 205 -2.05 18.64 2.81
C PRO A 205 -0.98 19.50 3.48
N GLY A 206 -0.12 20.13 2.68
CA GLY A 206 0.95 21.03 3.16
C GLY A 206 2.26 20.34 3.58
N GLU A 207 2.29 19.00 3.64
CA GLU A 207 3.52 18.25 3.94
C GLU A 207 4.34 17.91 2.68
N THR A 208 5.52 17.33 2.90
CA THR A 208 6.38 16.72 1.89
C THR A 208 6.36 15.20 2.02
N GLY A 209 6.40 14.49 0.90
CA GLY A 209 6.60 13.04 0.87
C GLY A 209 7.71 12.64 -0.09
N VAL A 210 7.95 11.33 -0.16
CA VAL A 210 8.91 10.69 -1.05
C VAL A 210 8.19 9.53 -1.74
N LEU A 211 8.44 9.32 -3.03
CA LEU A 211 8.20 8.04 -3.70
C LEU A 211 9.52 7.30 -3.84
N ASP A 212 9.60 6.07 -3.36
CA ASP A 212 10.81 5.25 -3.48
C ASP A 212 10.53 3.81 -3.96
N ALA A 213 11.50 2.91 -3.77
CA ALA A 213 11.45 1.52 -4.21
C ALA A 213 10.38 0.67 -3.50
N GLU A 214 9.82 1.13 -2.36
CA GLU A 214 8.66 0.51 -1.72
C GLU A 214 7.34 0.93 -2.40
N ASP A 215 7.26 2.17 -2.88
CA ASP A 215 6.08 2.68 -3.59
C ASP A 215 6.02 2.22 -5.05
N PHE A 216 7.16 2.14 -5.74
CA PHE A 216 7.22 1.62 -7.12
C PHE A 216 8.57 0.99 -7.49
N ARG A 217 8.52 0.02 -8.41
CA ARG A 217 9.68 -0.67 -8.95
C ARG A 217 9.48 -1.02 -10.42
N ILE A 218 10.60 -1.08 -11.14
CA ILE A 218 10.67 -1.46 -12.55
C ILE A 218 11.48 -2.76 -12.61
N GLU A 219 10.86 -3.83 -13.06
CA GLU A 219 11.44 -5.18 -13.17
C GLU A 219 11.64 -5.52 -14.65
N ASN A 220 12.62 -6.38 -14.95
CA ASN A 220 12.88 -6.89 -16.30
C ASN A 220 12.58 -8.39 -16.33
N ASP A 221 11.38 -8.75 -16.77
CA ASP A 221 10.88 -10.14 -16.82
C ASP A 221 11.49 -10.93 -18.00
N SER A 222 12.20 -10.26 -18.92
CA SER A 222 12.90 -10.93 -20.02
C SER A 222 14.21 -11.61 -19.59
N ALA A 223 14.58 -12.68 -20.28
CA ALA A 223 15.86 -13.39 -20.08
C ALA A 223 17.09 -12.65 -20.63
N SER A 224 16.94 -11.39 -21.08
CA SER A 224 18.01 -10.55 -21.61
C SER A 224 18.17 -9.30 -20.74
N PRO A 225 19.39 -8.86 -20.39
CA PRO A 225 19.56 -7.62 -19.65
C PRO A 225 19.05 -6.40 -20.44
N ALA A 226 18.17 -5.61 -19.82
CA ALA A 226 17.58 -4.40 -20.41
C ALA A 226 18.47 -3.17 -20.16
N GLN A 227 18.52 -2.26 -21.13
CA GLN A 227 19.36 -1.05 -21.09
C GLN A 227 18.63 0.16 -21.67
N GLY A 228 19.21 1.35 -21.48
CA GLY A 228 18.66 2.60 -22.00
C GLY A 228 17.25 2.85 -21.46
N ILE A 229 17.08 2.63 -20.15
CA ILE A 229 15.79 2.67 -19.48
C ILE A 229 15.42 4.14 -19.28
N GLU A 230 14.21 4.47 -19.70
CA GLU A 230 13.58 5.76 -19.50
C GLU A 230 12.24 5.50 -18.83
N TYR A 231 11.97 6.16 -17.72
CA TYR A 231 10.73 6.00 -16.99
C TYR A 231 10.12 7.34 -16.60
N TYR A 232 8.80 7.34 -16.49
CA TYR A 232 7.98 8.53 -16.26
C TYR A 232 7.18 8.29 -14.98
N VAL A 233 7.17 9.28 -14.09
CA VAL A 233 6.24 9.32 -12.95
C VAL A 233 5.39 10.58 -13.08
N ASN A 234 4.08 10.38 -13.07
CA ASN A 234 3.09 11.45 -13.09
C ASN A 234 2.29 11.41 -11.78
N LEU A 235 2.12 12.57 -11.15
CA LEU A 235 1.38 12.79 -9.91
C LEU A 235 0.00 13.43 -10.19
N PRO A 236 -1.01 13.18 -9.35
CA PRO A 236 -2.32 13.81 -9.47
C PRO A 236 -2.25 15.29 -9.05
N GLN A 237 -3.33 16.03 -9.28
CA GLN A 237 -3.45 17.42 -8.86
C GLN A 237 -3.15 17.58 -7.35
N HIS A 238 -2.69 18.78 -6.99
CA HIS A 238 -2.22 19.14 -5.64
C HIS A 238 -0.89 18.51 -5.19
N LEU A 239 -0.29 17.57 -5.93
CA LEU A 239 1.11 17.19 -5.71
C LEU A 239 2.05 17.92 -6.68
N ALA A 240 3.33 18.04 -6.32
CA ALA A 240 4.38 18.56 -7.20
C ALA A 240 5.76 18.02 -6.77
N PHE A 241 6.60 17.62 -7.72
CA PHE A 241 7.99 17.25 -7.41
C PHE A 241 8.80 18.48 -6.96
N THR A 242 9.57 18.33 -5.87
CA THR A 242 10.39 19.41 -5.29
C THR A 242 11.77 19.49 -5.92
N SER A 243 12.38 18.33 -6.16
CA SER A 243 13.75 18.15 -6.62
C SER A 243 13.82 17.05 -7.68
N ALA A 244 14.80 17.16 -8.59
CA ALA A 244 15.08 16.14 -9.59
C ALA A 244 16.41 15.45 -9.25
N PRO A 245 16.43 14.15 -8.95
CA PRO A 245 17.66 13.40 -8.76
C PRO A 245 18.53 13.37 -10.03
N ALA A 246 19.79 12.94 -9.89
CA ALA A 246 20.69 12.80 -11.04
C ALA A 246 20.12 11.80 -12.06
N GLY A 247 19.98 12.23 -13.32
CA GLY A 247 19.33 11.45 -14.38
C GLY A 247 17.84 11.75 -14.57
N CYS A 248 17.22 12.55 -13.69
CA CYS A 248 15.83 12.96 -13.78
C CYS A 248 15.64 14.43 -14.17
N GLU A 249 14.53 14.73 -14.82
CA GLU A 249 14.09 16.07 -15.22
C GLU A 249 12.60 16.25 -14.94
N ILE A 250 12.28 17.19 -14.04
CA ILE A 250 10.89 17.62 -13.79
C ILE A 250 10.45 18.46 -14.99
N GLN A 251 9.32 18.12 -15.59
CA GLN A 251 8.79 18.83 -16.74
C GLN A 251 8.18 20.18 -16.34
N ASP A 252 8.37 21.20 -17.18
CA ASP A 252 7.86 22.55 -16.98
C ASP A 252 6.33 22.59 -16.77
N GLY A 253 5.87 23.48 -15.88
CA GLY A 253 4.45 23.66 -15.55
C GLY A 253 4.15 23.34 -14.09
N GLU A 254 3.12 22.54 -13.83
CA GLU A 254 2.66 22.16 -12.47
C GLU A 254 3.65 21.24 -11.72
N LYS A 255 4.80 20.87 -12.31
CA LYS A 255 5.81 19.97 -11.74
C LYS A 255 5.27 18.59 -11.32
N ARG A 256 4.17 18.15 -11.93
CA ARG A 256 3.56 16.83 -11.67
C ARG A 256 4.20 15.68 -12.43
N TRP A 257 5.06 15.96 -13.39
CA TRP A 257 5.68 14.99 -14.27
C TRP A 257 7.19 15.03 -14.08
N ILE A 258 7.80 13.87 -13.89
CA ILE A 258 9.26 13.70 -13.91
C ILE A 258 9.61 12.58 -14.87
N ILE A 259 10.61 12.82 -15.71
CA ILE A 259 11.20 11.85 -16.63
C ILE A 259 12.57 11.51 -16.10
N CYS A 260 12.90 10.22 -16.02
CA CYS A 260 14.19 9.76 -15.54
C CYS A 260 14.83 8.84 -16.58
N GLU A 261 16.01 9.22 -17.09
CA GLU A 261 16.85 8.41 -17.96
C GLU A 261 18.00 7.80 -17.14
N THR A 262 18.16 6.48 -17.22
CA THR A 262 19.30 5.79 -16.59
C THR A 262 20.12 5.01 -17.61
N LYS A 263 21.43 4.98 -17.35
CA LYS A 263 22.42 4.18 -18.07
C LYS A 263 22.65 2.82 -17.41
N GLU A 264 21.97 2.56 -16.30
CA GLU A 264 22.02 1.26 -15.64
C GLU A 264 21.45 0.16 -16.55
N THR A 265 22.02 -1.03 -16.39
CA THR A 265 21.52 -2.24 -17.03
C THR A 265 20.69 -2.98 -15.99
N ILE A 266 19.41 -3.19 -16.24
CA ILE A 266 18.60 -4.11 -15.44
C ILE A 266 19.00 -5.53 -15.87
N PRO A 267 19.50 -6.39 -14.96
CA PRO A 267 19.78 -7.79 -15.29
C PRO A 267 18.54 -8.52 -15.82
N ALA A 268 18.73 -9.68 -16.46
CA ALA A 268 17.62 -10.60 -16.71
C ALA A 268 16.99 -11.01 -15.36
N HIS A 269 15.67 -10.90 -15.24
CA HIS A 269 14.91 -11.08 -13.98
C HIS A 269 15.39 -10.16 -12.84
N GLY A 270 16.00 -9.04 -13.21
CA GLY A 270 16.49 -8.01 -12.29
C GLY A 270 15.47 -6.90 -12.06
N LYS A 271 15.83 -5.98 -11.16
CA LYS A 271 15.05 -4.78 -10.83
C LYS A 271 15.94 -3.55 -11.00
N LEU A 272 15.38 -2.43 -11.45
CA LEU A 272 16.07 -1.15 -11.48
C LEU A 272 16.17 -0.58 -10.06
N ALA A 273 17.33 -0.01 -9.71
CA ALA A 273 17.44 0.84 -8.54
C ALA A 273 16.88 2.23 -8.86
N THR A 274 15.71 2.56 -8.31
CA THR A 274 15.08 3.87 -8.48
C THR A 274 15.56 4.84 -7.39
N PRO A 275 15.96 6.08 -7.74
CA PRO A 275 16.20 7.13 -6.75
C PRO A 275 14.88 7.54 -6.08
N ALA A 276 14.97 7.96 -4.82
CA ALA A 276 13.89 8.62 -4.11
C ALA A 276 13.45 9.90 -4.84
N LEU A 277 12.14 10.04 -5.06
CA LEU A 277 11.52 11.20 -5.73
C LEU A 277 10.73 12.02 -4.71
N GLU A 278 11.29 13.16 -4.30
CA GLU A 278 10.66 14.06 -3.32
C GLU A 278 9.50 14.86 -3.95
N TYR A 279 8.38 14.99 -3.21
CA TYR A 279 7.23 15.80 -3.62
C TYR A 279 6.67 16.63 -2.45
N THR A 280 5.99 17.73 -2.78
CA THR A 280 5.10 18.46 -1.86
C THR A 280 3.64 18.15 -2.14
N VAL A 281 2.82 18.29 -1.10
CA VAL A 281 1.36 18.34 -1.19
C VAL A 281 0.91 19.78 -0.94
N ALA A 282 0.08 20.33 -1.81
CA ALA A 282 -0.46 21.67 -1.62
C ALA A 282 -1.31 21.75 -0.34
N ALA A 283 -1.13 22.80 0.46
CA ALA A 283 -1.93 23.02 1.68
C ALA A 283 -3.44 23.15 1.43
N GLY A 284 -3.84 23.52 0.19
CA GLY A 284 -5.23 23.54 -0.28
C GLY A 284 -5.66 22.27 -1.01
N ALA A 285 -5.00 21.13 -0.79
CA ALA A 285 -5.49 19.84 -1.26
C ALA A 285 -6.82 19.49 -0.55
N PRO A 286 -7.82 18.93 -1.25
CA PRO A 286 -9.09 18.57 -0.63
C PRO A 286 -8.85 17.45 0.40
N PRO A 287 -9.29 17.60 1.66
CA PRO A 287 -9.16 16.56 2.68
C PRO A 287 -10.11 15.38 2.43
N ARG A 288 -9.82 14.21 3.02
CA ARG A 288 -10.69 13.02 2.94
C ARG A 288 -11.07 12.60 1.51
N ALA A 289 -10.21 12.87 0.53
CA ALA A 289 -10.55 12.74 -0.87
C ALA A 289 -9.43 12.11 -1.69
N ARG A 290 -9.82 11.32 -2.70
CA ARG A 290 -8.94 10.99 -3.82
C ARG A 290 -8.57 12.27 -4.56
N LEU A 291 -7.28 12.49 -4.74
CA LEU A 291 -6.76 13.61 -5.51
C LEU A 291 -7.03 13.40 -7.01
N LYS A 292 -7.51 14.46 -7.67
CA LYS A 292 -7.98 14.38 -9.05
C LYS A 292 -6.84 14.23 -10.06
N GLY A 293 -7.09 13.44 -11.10
CA GLY A 293 -6.13 13.15 -12.16
C GLY A 293 -5.36 11.86 -11.92
N THR A 294 -4.64 11.41 -12.94
CA THR A 294 -3.91 10.14 -12.91
C THR A 294 -2.65 10.24 -12.06
N ALA A 295 -2.43 9.26 -11.17
CA ALA A 295 -1.10 8.95 -10.64
C ALA A 295 -0.60 7.67 -11.31
N GLN A 296 0.59 7.71 -11.91
CA GLN A 296 1.06 6.63 -12.79
C GLN A 296 2.58 6.57 -12.84
N VAL A 297 3.11 5.35 -12.90
CA VAL A 297 4.48 5.05 -13.28
C VAL A 297 4.46 4.30 -14.61
N SER A 298 5.41 4.61 -15.50
CA SER A 298 5.58 3.86 -16.75
C SER A 298 7.05 3.80 -17.16
N ALA A 299 7.45 2.72 -17.85
CA ALA A 299 8.84 2.50 -18.25
C ALA A 299 8.98 2.01 -19.70
N ILE A 300 10.08 2.38 -20.34
CA ILE A 300 10.50 1.88 -21.66
C ILE A 300 11.97 1.49 -21.63
N ALA A 301 12.33 0.45 -22.38
CA ALA A 301 13.72 0.03 -22.61
C ALA A 301 14.09 0.19 -24.09
N LYS A 302 15.37 0.50 -24.35
CA LYS A 302 15.92 0.71 -25.71
C LYS A 302 17.05 -0.28 -25.95
N ARG A 303 17.02 -1.07 -27.04
CA ARG A 303 18.01 -2.13 -27.25
C ARG A 303 19.37 -1.56 -27.70
N ILE A 304 20.39 -1.80 -26.87
CA ILE A 304 21.77 -1.33 -27.01
C ILE A 304 22.71 -2.48 -27.51
N GLY A 305 22.26 -3.33 -28.44
CA GLY A 305 23.14 -4.27 -29.16
C GLY A 305 22.46 -5.22 -30.16
N LYS A 306 23.24 -6.04 -30.90
CA LYS A 306 23.61 -5.81 -32.32
C LYS A 306 23.16 -7.02 -33.19
N PRO A 307 23.12 -6.94 -34.54
CA PRO A 307 22.66 -8.07 -35.35
C PRO A 307 23.79 -9.09 -35.65
N ALA A 308 23.49 -10.35 -35.28
CA ALA A 308 24.13 -11.61 -35.64
C ALA A 308 25.50 -11.96 -35.00
N ASP A 309 25.47 -13.04 -34.21
CA ASP A 309 26.59 -13.85 -33.72
C ASP A 309 27.45 -14.47 -34.85
N PRO A 310 28.69 -14.96 -34.58
CA PRO A 310 29.24 -15.29 -33.25
C PRO A 310 30.62 -14.72 -32.88
N VAL A 311 30.93 -14.84 -31.57
CA VAL A 311 32.20 -14.61 -30.84
C VAL A 311 32.36 -13.22 -30.17
N ASP A 312 32.65 -13.27 -28.86
CA ASP A 312 32.95 -12.23 -27.85
C ASP A 312 33.74 -10.96 -28.28
N PRO A 313 33.71 -9.85 -27.50
CA PRO A 313 32.83 -9.45 -26.37
C PRO A 313 32.15 -8.06 -26.65
N PRO A 314 31.44 -7.38 -25.71
CA PRO A 314 30.29 -6.54 -26.05
C PRO A 314 30.60 -5.16 -26.64
N SER A 315 29.69 -4.68 -27.51
CA SER A 315 29.69 -3.30 -28.03
C SER A 315 28.27 -2.72 -28.10
N VAL A 316 28.06 -1.70 -27.27
CA VAL A 316 26.88 -0.82 -27.14
C VAL A 316 26.36 -0.32 -28.51
N LEU A 317 25.11 -0.63 -28.89
CA LEU A 317 24.41 0.12 -29.96
C LEU A 317 24.07 1.52 -29.44
N VAL A 318 24.74 2.53 -29.98
CA VAL A 318 24.21 3.89 -29.95
C VAL A 318 23.10 4.00 -31.00
N LEU A 319 22.00 4.67 -30.67
CA LEU A 319 20.79 4.87 -31.52
C LEU A 319 21.02 5.74 -32.78
N SER A 320 22.26 5.84 -33.26
CA SER A 320 22.69 6.62 -34.41
C SER A 320 23.33 5.79 -35.52
N ASP A 321 23.27 4.45 -35.45
CA ASP A 321 23.70 3.55 -36.53
C ASP A 321 22.68 3.55 -37.68
N PRO A 322 22.99 4.12 -38.86
CA PRO A 322 22.04 4.26 -39.97
C PRO A 322 21.74 2.94 -40.70
N SER A 323 22.28 1.80 -40.23
CA SER A 323 22.00 0.47 -40.81
C SER A 323 20.73 -0.19 -40.27
N VAL A 324 20.15 0.31 -39.16
CA VAL A 324 18.89 -0.18 -38.60
C VAL A 324 17.74 0.68 -39.12
N SER A 325 16.77 0.07 -39.81
CA SER A 325 15.58 0.81 -40.27
C SER A 325 14.62 1.12 -39.12
N ASP A 326 13.87 2.22 -39.20
CA ASP A 326 12.85 2.61 -38.20
C ASP A 326 11.82 1.49 -37.94
N ALA A 327 11.50 0.70 -38.96
CA ALA A 327 10.60 -0.45 -38.88
C ALA A 327 11.20 -1.64 -38.11
N GLN A 328 12.53 -1.75 -38.06
CA GLN A 328 13.22 -2.71 -37.18
C GLN A 328 13.37 -2.14 -35.77
N ALA A 329 13.74 -0.86 -35.63
CA ALA A 329 13.86 -0.20 -34.32
C ALA A 329 12.56 -0.30 -33.51
N LYS A 330 11.40 -0.06 -34.15
CA LYS A 330 10.07 -0.21 -33.55
C LYS A 330 9.70 -1.62 -33.07
N LYS A 331 10.44 -2.66 -33.44
CA LYS A 331 10.23 -4.04 -32.91
C LYS A 331 10.99 -4.32 -31.62
N TYR A 332 12.01 -3.52 -31.31
CA TYR A 332 12.89 -3.72 -30.15
C TYR A 332 12.72 -2.66 -29.06
N VAL A 333 11.78 -1.74 -29.23
CA VAL A 333 11.35 -0.78 -28.22
C VAL A 333 10.05 -1.30 -27.63
N GLU A 334 10.06 -1.53 -26.34
CA GLU A 334 8.85 -1.69 -25.56
C GLU A 334 8.17 -0.34 -25.41
N ASN A 335 6.89 -0.25 -25.76
CA ASN A 335 6.20 1.02 -25.91
C ASN A 335 5.31 1.33 -24.70
N ASN A 336 5.30 2.59 -24.28
CA ASN A 336 4.48 3.06 -23.17
C ASN A 336 3.00 3.21 -23.61
N GLN A 337 2.31 2.09 -23.81
CA GLN A 337 0.89 2.06 -24.17
C GLN A 337 0.05 1.59 -22.99
N SER A 338 -1.00 2.35 -22.68
CA SER A 338 -1.99 2.00 -21.66
C SER A 338 -2.54 0.59 -21.86
N GLY A 339 -2.57 -0.21 -20.79
CA GLY A 339 -3.02 -1.61 -20.82
C GLY A 339 -1.90 -2.65 -20.98
N GLN A 340 -0.63 -2.23 -21.12
CA GLN A 340 0.53 -3.11 -20.93
C GLN A 340 1.06 -3.02 -19.49
N ASP A 341 1.77 -4.04 -19.04
CA ASP A 341 2.32 -4.16 -17.68
C ASP A 341 3.54 -3.26 -17.42
N ASN A 342 4.12 -2.65 -18.45
CA ASN A 342 5.10 -1.56 -18.32
C ASN A 342 4.49 -0.22 -17.88
N VAL A 343 3.19 -0.20 -17.51
CA VAL A 343 2.45 0.94 -16.96
C VAL A 343 1.71 0.49 -15.69
N ALA A 344 1.77 1.28 -14.63
CA ALA A 344 1.06 1.05 -13.37
C ALA A 344 0.37 2.32 -12.89
N GLU A 345 -0.91 2.22 -12.54
CA GLU A 345 -1.69 3.31 -11.95
C GLU A 345 -1.93 3.06 -10.46
N PHE A 346 -1.97 4.14 -9.69
CA PHE A 346 -2.32 4.13 -8.27
C PHE A 346 -3.23 5.32 -7.99
N ALA A 347 -4.03 5.25 -6.92
CA ALA A 347 -4.69 6.43 -6.40
C ALA A 347 -3.83 7.11 -5.34
N VAL A 348 -4.05 8.41 -5.17
CA VAL A 348 -3.51 9.18 -4.05
C VAL A 348 -4.68 9.77 -3.30
N PHE A 349 -4.81 9.41 -2.03
CA PHE A 349 -5.78 9.98 -1.12
C PHE A 349 -5.10 11.00 -0.22
N THR A 350 -5.79 12.10 0.10
CA THR A 350 -5.44 12.82 1.32
C THR A 350 -5.84 11.99 2.53
N TYR A 351 -5.11 12.14 3.64
CA TYR A 351 -5.49 11.49 4.90
C TYR A 351 -6.97 11.73 5.22
N ALA A 352 -7.58 10.73 5.84
CA ALA A 352 -8.80 10.99 6.59
C ALA A 352 -8.42 11.86 7.79
N ASP A 353 -8.95 13.09 7.83
CA ASP A 353 -8.78 14.01 8.95
C ASP A 353 -9.52 13.47 10.18
N GLN A 354 -8.87 12.58 10.90
CA GLN A 354 -9.38 11.94 12.11
C GLN A 354 -8.33 12.01 13.21
N ALA A 355 -8.81 12.22 14.43
CA ALA A 355 -8.05 11.92 15.63
C ALA A 355 -8.02 10.39 15.85
N ASP A 356 -6.97 9.94 16.52
CA ASP A 356 -6.83 8.58 17.07
C ASP A 356 -6.85 8.77 18.59
N LEU A 357 -8.02 8.54 19.19
CA LEU A 357 -8.29 8.79 20.60
C LEU A 357 -8.06 7.52 21.43
N ALA A 358 -6.82 7.34 21.86
CA ALA A 358 -6.50 6.31 22.85
C ALA A 358 -6.93 6.72 24.25
N VAL A 359 -7.36 5.75 25.06
CA VAL A 359 -7.57 5.93 26.50
C VAL A 359 -6.68 4.99 27.32
N THR A 360 -6.08 5.53 28.38
CA THR A 360 -5.29 4.76 29.35
C THR A 360 -5.76 5.05 30.78
N LEU A 361 -5.56 4.10 31.69
CA LEU A 361 -6.02 4.19 33.08
C LEU A 361 -4.88 4.00 34.08
N SER A 362 -4.85 4.86 35.09
CA SER A 362 -4.11 4.67 36.33
C SER A 362 -5.08 4.33 37.45
N VAL A 363 -5.15 3.04 37.80
CA VAL A 363 -6.08 2.48 38.80
C VAL A 363 -5.27 2.03 40.03
N PRO A 364 -5.46 2.64 41.22
CA PRO A 364 -4.73 2.24 42.41
C PRO A 364 -5.32 0.98 43.07
N ASP A 365 -4.44 0.17 43.66
CA ASP A 365 -4.81 -0.91 44.59
C ASP A 365 -5.64 -0.34 45.77
N ALA A 366 -6.72 -1.03 46.15
CA ALA A 366 -7.72 -0.54 47.11
C ALA A 366 -8.12 -1.60 48.14
N LYS A 367 -8.61 -1.19 49.32
CA LYS A 367 -9.26 -2.11 50.29
C LYS A 367 -10.78 -2.05 50.14
N VAL A 368 -11.47 -3.09 50.63
CA VAL A 368 -12.93 -3.03 50.78
C VAL A 368 -13.33 -1.89 51.72
N GLY A 369 -14.31 -1.11 51.31
CA GLY A 369 -14.76 0.12 51.95
C GLY A 369 -13.92 1.36 51.63
N ALA A 370 -12.84 1.26 50.86
CA ALA A 370 -12.01 2.41 50.49
C ALA A 370 -12.55 3.12 49.24
N GLU A 371 -12.37 4.44 49.22
CA GLU A 371 -12.57 5.29 48.04
C GLU A 371 -11.23 5.58 47.38
N SER A 372 -11.15 5.33 46.07
CA SER A 372 -9.92 5.38 45.28
C SER A 372 -10.07 6.34 44.12
N LYS A 373 -9.07 7.21 43.92
CA LYS A 373 -8.99 8.10 42.76
C LYS A 373 -8.40 7.35 41.57
N VAL A 374 -9.16 7.27 40.49
CA VAL A 374 -8.72 6.74 39.19
C VAL A 374 -8.46 7.93 38.27
N VAL A 375 -7.37 7.87 37.51
CA VAL A 375 -7.06 8.83 36.44
C VAL A 375 -7.24 8.13 35.11
N ALA A 376 -8.04 8.73 34.23
CA ALA A 376 -8.15 8.35 32.83
C ALA A 376 -7.49 9.41 31.97
N THR A 377 -6.53 9.01 31.14
CA THR A 377 -5.81 9.90 30.22
C THR A 377 -6.27 9.58 28.81
N ILE A 378 -6.91 10.56 28.18
CA ILE A 378 -7.22 10.54 26.74
C ILE A 378 -6.03 11.15 26.02
N THR A 379 -5.54 10.49 24.98
CA THR A 379 -4.45 10.98 24.11
C THR A 379 -4.90 10.97 22.67
N ASN A 380 -4.69 12.07 21.97
CA ASN A 380 -4.88 12.13 20.52
C ASN A 380 -3.55 11.75 19.82
N ASN A 381 -3.40 10.50 19.41
CA ASN A 381 -2.26 10.06 18.59
C ASN A 381 -2.40 10.48 17.12
N GLY A 382 -3.59 10.95 16.74
CA GLY A 382 -3.96 11.27 15.37
C GLY A 382 -3.45 12.65 14.94
N PRO A 383 -3.29 12.88 13.63
CA PRO A 383 -2.72 14.11 13.09
C PRO A 383 -3.64 15.33 13.15
N TRP A 384 -4.92 15.14 13.48
CA TRP A 384 -5.92 16.21 13.53
C TRP A 384 -6.46 16.42 14.93
N ALA A 385 -6.69 17.68 15.28
CA ALA A 385 -7.30 18.05 16.54
C ALA A 385 -8.75 17.56 16.63
N VAL A 386 -9.19 17.16 17.84
CA VAL A 386 -10.61 17.03 18.14
C VAL A 386 -11.12 18.34 18.70
N GLU A 387 -12.02 19.00 18.00
CA GLU A 387 -12.86 20.05 18.56
C GLU A 387 -14.09 19.43 19.23
N ASN A 388 -14.49 19.98 20.39
CA ASN A 388 -15.82 19.90 21.04
C ASN A 388 -16.73 18.73 20.61
N GLY A 389 -16.85 17.69 21.44
CA GLY A 389 -17.82 16.60 21.22
C GLY A 389 -17.27 15.19 21.32
N ALA A 390 -16.01 15.02 21.74
CA ALA A 390 -15.60 13.75 22.33
C ALA A 390 -16.18 13.60 23.76
N GLU A 391 -16.58 12.38 24.11
CA GLU A 391 -17.13 12.04 25.42
C GLU A 391 -16.41 10.82 25.99
N LEU A 392 -16.05 10.88 27.28
CA LEU A 392 -15.49 9.76 28.02
C LEU A 392 -16.61 9.08 28.81
N VAL A 393 -16.94 7.84 28.46
CA VAL A 393 -17.97 7.02 29.08
C VAL A 393 -17.31 6.03 30.04
N ILE A 394 -17.54 6.22 31.33
CA ILE A 394 -16.97 5.41 32.42
C ILE A 394 -18.07 4.54 33.01
N LYS A 395 -17.93 3.21 32.90
CA LYS A 395 -18.81 2.23 33.53
C LYS A 395 -18.10 1.60 34.74
N ALA A 396 -18.68 1.74 35.93
CA ALA A 396 -18.17 1.10 37.14
C ALA A 396 -18.30 -0.44 37.04
N PRO A 397 -17.27 -1.22 37.44
CA PRO A 397 -17.37 -2.67 37.53
C PRO A 397 -18.28 -3.09 38.69
N SER A 398 -18.95 -4.23 38.56
CA SER A 398 -19.70 -4.84 39.65
C SER A 398 -18.81 -5.11 40.88
N GLY A 399 -19.35 -4.88 42.08
CA GLY A 399 -18.59 -4.86 43.33
C GLY A 399 -18.03 -3.48 43.73
N THR A 400 -18.39 -2.41 43.01
CA THR A 400 -18.00 -1.02 43.31
C THR A 400 -19.21 -0.06 43.33
N THR A 401 -19.07 1.09 44.01
CA THR A 401 -20.07 2.17 44.09
C THR A 401 -19.41 3.57 44.07
N ASN A 402 -20.18 4.63 44.35
CA ASN A 402 -19.73 6.03 44.48
C ASN A 402 -18.88 6.56 43.30
N LEU A 403 -19.29 6.27 42.06
CA LEU A 403 -18.66 6.84 40.86
C LEU A 403 -18.97 8.34 40.75
N HIS A 404 -18.00 9.20 41.05
CA HIS A 404 -18.15 10.66 41.00
C HIS A 404 -16.85 11.37 40.60
N SER A 405 -16.91 12.34 39.68
CA SER A 405 -15.77 13.19 39.30
C SER A 405 -15.70 14.48 40.12
N ALA A 406 -14.59 15.20 40.00
CA ALA A 406 -14.40 16.48 40.68
C ALA A 406 -15.13 17.66 40.00
N ASP A 407 -15.31 17.61 38.67
CA ASP A 407 -16.18 18.47 37.83
C ASP A 407 -16.23 17.83 36.39
N GLU A 408 -16.81 18.51 35.39
CA GLU A 408 -16.86 18.15 33.95
C GLU A 408 -17.57 16.82 33.54
N CYS A 409 -18.17 16.08 34.47
CA CYS A 409 -18.89 14.82 34.14
C CYS A 409 -20.31 14.75 34.74
N THR A 410 -21.24 14.14 34.00
CA THR A 410 -22.63 13.88 34.43
C THR A 410 -22.81 12.40 34.75
N ALA A 411 -23.44 12.09 35.89
CA ALA A 411 -23.79 10.72 36.26
C ALA A 411 -25.10 10.29 35.58
N ASP A 412 -25.08 9.11 34.97
CA ASP A 412 -26.23 8.43 34.37
C ASP A 412 -26.30 6.98 34.86
N GLY A 413 -27.08 6.75 35.92
CA GLY A 413 -27.20 5.45 36.59
C GLY A 413 -25.88 4.95 37.17
N SER A 414 -25.35 3.86 36.61
CA SER A 414 -24.05 3.25 36.97
C SER A 414 -22.87 3.78 36.12
N THR A 415 -23.13 4.79 35.29
CA THR A 415 -22.21 5.31 34.28
C THR A 415 -21.91 6.79 34.58
N LEU A 416 -20.72 7.25 34.24
CA LEU A 416 -20.32 8.65 34.31
C LEU A 416 -19.85 9.09 32.92
N VAL A 417 -20.41 10.18 32.39
CA VAL A 417 -20.09 10.72 31.07
C VAL A 417 -19.41 12.07 31.22
N CYS A 418 -18.12 12.15 30.86
CA CYS A 418 -17.35 13.40 30.87
C CYS A 418 -17.26 13.96 29.45
N ARG A 419 -17.37 15.28 29.28
CA ARG A 419 -17.22 15.93 27.97
C ARG A 419 -15.83 16.51 27.77
N LEU A 420 -15.33 16.45 26.54
CA LEU A 420 -14.15 17.19 26.11
C LEU A 420 -14.56 18.60 25.68
N ASP A 421 -14.40 19.56 26.60
CA ASP A 421 -14.63 20.97 26.34
C ASP A 421 -13.38 21.63 25.71
N GLY A 422 -13.52 22.16 24.49
CA GLY A 422 -12.43 22.77 23.73
C GLY A 422 -11.72 21.81 22.78
N GLU A 423 -10.49 22.15 22.41
CA GLU A 423 -9.68 21.43 21.42
C GLU A 423 -8.68 20.46 22.10
N LEU A 424 -8.59 19.23 21.59
CA LEU A 424 -7.49 18.30 21.87
C LEU A 424 -6.63 18.13 20.61
N ALA A 425 -5.60 18.97 20.50
CA ALA A 425 -4.66 18.99 19.38
C ALA A 425 -3.94 17.65 19.14
N SER A 426 -3.39 17.47 17.94
CA SER A 426 -2.53 16.33 17.57
C SER A 426 -1.40 16.14 18.59
N GLY A 427 -1.24 14.92 19.11
CA GLY A 427 -0.24 14.55 20.10
C GLY A 427 -0.51 15.06 21.54
N ALA A 428 -1.61 15.80 21.76
CA ALA A 428 -1.97 16.28 23.09
C ALA A 428 -2.71 15.21 23.92
N SER A 429 -2.73 15.40 25.24
CA SER A 429 -3.47 14.54 26.17
C SER A 429 -4.29 15.36 27.17
N ARG A 430 -5.40 14.80 27.65
CA ARG A 430 -6.23 15.37 28.73
C ARG A 430 -6.54 14.31 29.77
N GLU A 431 -6.49 14.69 31.04
CA GLU A 431 -6.75 13.80 32.17
C GLU A 431 -8.11 14.08 32.81
N TYR A 432 -8.84 13.00 33.10
CA TYR A 432 -10.08 13.02 33.88
C TYR A 432 -9.86 12.23 35.17
N THR A 433 -10.17 12.83 36.31
CA THR A 433 -10.09 12.17 37.63
C THR A 433 -11.48 11.89 38.17
N PHE A 434 -11.74 10.63 38.51
CA PHE A 434 -12.96 10.21 39.19
C PHE A 434 -12.64 9.35 40.41
N THR A 435 -13.56 9.34 41.36
CA THR A 435 -13.50 8.50 42.56
C THR A 435 -14.34 7.25 42.33
N LEU A 436 -13.86 6.12 42.81
CA LEU A 436 -14.54 4.83 42.78
C LEU A 436 -14.39 4.15 44.14
N ARG A 437 -15.48 3.64 44.70
CA ARG A 437 -15.47 2.93 45.98
C ARG A 437 -15.50 1.43 45.77
N VAL A 438 -14.64 0.68 46.47
CA VAL A 438 -14.63 -0.79 46.44
C VAL A 438 -15.51 -1.33 47.56
N ASP A 439 -16.54 -2.12 47.24
CA ASP A 439 -17.46 -2.69 48.24
C ASP A 439 -17.36 -4.21 48.38
N SER A 440 -16.76 -4.89 47.40
CA SER A 440 -16.57 -6.34 47.37
C SER A 440 -15.09 -6.74 47.33
N LYS A 441 -14.77 -7.95 47.79
CA LYS A 441 -13.46 -8.59 47.58
C LYS A 441 -13.32 -9.17 46.17
N GLU A 442 -14.45 -9.44 45.52
CA GLU A 442 -14.56 -9.90 44.14
C GLU A 442 -15.13 -8.76 43.31
N ILE A 443 -14.32 -8.24 42.38
CA ILE A 443 -14.70 -7.21 41.42
C ILE A 443 -14.95 -7.88 40.07
N GLY A 444 -16.05 -7.53 39.42
CA GLY A 444 -16.40 -8.10 38.12
C GLY A 444 -15.59 -7.52 36.97
N ASP A 445 -15.54 -8.28 35.88
CA ASP A 445 -14.82 -7.91 34.66
C ASP A 445 -15.57 -6.91 33.76
N ASP A 446 -16.70 -6.38 34.23
CA ASP A 446 -17.66 -5.64 33.41
C ASP A 446 -17.49 -4.10 33.45
N GLY A 447 -16.46 -3.60 34.14
CA GLY A 447 -16.11 -2.17 34.18
C GLY A 447 -15.21 -1.74 33.01
N SER A 448 -15.47 -0.57 32.45
CA SER A 448 -14.75 -0.03 31.30
C SER A 448 -14.68 1.50 31.34
N VAL A 449 -13.71 2.06 30.63
CA VAL A 449 -13.66 3.47 30.27
C VAL A 449 -13.46 3.54 28.76
N GLU A 450 -14.35 4.24 28.08
CA GLU A 450 -14.41 4.33 26.61
C GLU A 450 -14.42 5.79 26.18
N VAL A 451 -13.56 6.18 25.24
CA VAL A 451 -13.63 7.50 24.60
C VAL A 451 -14.36 7.40 23.26
N ARG A 452 -15.43 8.17 23.13
CA ARG A 452 -16.28 8.27 21.93
C ARG A 452 -16.11 9.62 21.28
N SER A 453 -16.31 9.70 19.97
CA SER A 453 -16.42 10.96 19.24
C SER A 453 -17.46 10.83 18.12
N GLY A 454 -17.88 11.96 17.54
CA GLY A 454 -18.74 11.99 16.34
C GLY A 454 -18.01 11.69 15.03
N GLN A 455 -16.70 11.43 15.05
CA GLN A 455 -15.91 10.97 13.90
C GLN A 455 -15.48 9.51 14.13
N PRO A 456 -15.38 8.69 13.07
CA PRO A 456 -14.72 7.39 13.16
C PRO A 456 -13.26 7.53 13.64
N ASP A 457 -12.77 6.50 14.33
CA ASP A 457 -11.42 6.44 14.85
C ASP A 457 -10.61 5.35 14.10
N PRO A 458 -9.43 5.66 13.54
CA PRO A 458 -8.64 4.71 12.76
C PRO A 458 -8.11 3.53 13.60
N VAL A 459 -8.04 3.64 14.93
CA VAL A 459 -7.53 2.60 15.83
C VAL A 459 -8.51 2.32 16.98
N SER A 460 -9.81 2.24 16.65
CA SER A 460 -10.95 1.97 17.55
C SER A 460 -10.75 0.98 18.72
N ALA A 461 -9.82 0.04 18.61
CA ALA A 461 -9.42 -0.88 19.68
C ALA A 461 -8.67 -0.22 20.87
N ASN A 462 -8.08 0.96 20.70
CA ASN A 462 -7.37 1.70 21.75
C ASN A 462 -8.29 2.68 22.52
N ASN A 463 -9.52 2.90 22.03
CA ASN A 463 -10.54 3.77 22.61
C ASN A 463 -11.18 3.19 23.88
N VAL A 464 -10.89 1.93 24.25
CA VAL A 464 -11.48 1.24 25.41
C VAL A 464 -10.40 0.70 26.34
N ALA A 465 -10.47 1.06 27.62
CA ALA A 465 -9.65 0.49 28.69
C ALA A 465 -10.52 -0.21 29.75
N ALA A 466 -10.08 -1.38 30.22
CA ALA A 466 -10.80 -2.13 31.25
C ALA A 466 -10.57 -1.54 32.65
N LEU A 467 -11.64 -1.20 33.36
CA LEU A 467 -11.59 -0.63 34.71
C LEU A 467 -11.66 -1.75 35.75
N LYS A 468 -10.50 -2.23 36.20
CA LYS A 468 -10.40 -3.35 37.15
C LYS A 468 -9.51 -3.01 38.36
N PRO A 469 -10.06 -2.37 39.41
CA PRO A 469 -9.36 -2.15 40.67
C PRO A 469 -8.93 -3.46 41.32
N LYS A 470 -7.68 -3.53 41.78
CA LYS A 470 -7.15 -4.69 42.50
C LYS A 470 -7.39 -4.54 44.00
N VAL A 471 -8.07 -5.52 44.59
CA VAL A 471 -8.38 -5.51 46.03
C VAL A 471 -7.20 -6.04 46.84
N LEU A 472 -6.75 -5.23 47.80
CA LEU A 472 -5.75 -5.60 48.80
C LEU A 472 -6.37 -6.50 49.85
N ALA A 473 -5.69 -7.62 50.17
CA ALA A 473 -6.07 -8.47 51.28
C ALA A 473 -5.97 -7.73 52.62
N ASP A 474 -6.91 -8.01 53.52
CA ASP A 474 -6.81 -7.58 54.91
C ASP A 474 -5.63 -8.30 55.59
N GLY A 475 -4.59 -7.54 55.93
CA GLY A 475 -3.54 -8.03 56.82
C GLY A 475 -4.14 -8.41 58.18
N PRO A 476 -3.62 -9.45 58.87
CA PRO A 476 -4.22 -9.95 60.09
C PRO A 476 -4.31 -8.86 61.17
N SER A 477 -5.52 -8.64 61.72
CA SER A 477 -5.74 -7.72 62.84
C SER A 477 -4.95 -8.16 64.06
N GLY A 478 -3.79 -7.53 64.28
CA GLY A 478 -3.01 -7.68 65.50
C GLY A 478 -3.75 -7.09 66.69
N THR A 479 -4.08 -7.93 67.67
CA THR A 479 -4.60 -7.50 68.98
C THR A 479 -3.58 -6.59 69.69
N PRO A 480 -4.01 -5.49 70.33
CA PRO A 480 -3.09 -4.59 71.02
C PRO A 480 -2.55 -5.23 72.31
N SER A 481 -1.22 -5.49 72.35
CA SER A 481 -0.52 -5.90 73.57
C SER A 481 0.15 -4.69 74.21
N THR A 482 -0.23 -4.39 75.45
CA THR A 482 0.29 -3.26 76.24
C THR A 482 1.50 -3.65 77.09
N SER A 483 2.65 -3.00 76.89
CA SER A 483 3.58 -2.56 77.96
C SER A 483 4.81 -1.81 77.41
N PRO A 484 5.52 -0.99 78.22
CA PRO A 484 6.22 0.19 77.69
C PRO A 484 7.76 0.21 77.89
N THR A 485 8.35 1.38 77.57
CA THR A 485 9.66 1.95 77.97
C THR A 485 10.85 1.81 77.00
N GLY A 486 11.37 2.96 76.52
CA GLY A 486 12.65 3.06 75.79
C GLY A 486 12.65 4.15 74.69
N PRO A 487 13.44 5.25 74.79
CA PRO A 487 13.31 6.40 73.89
C PRO A 487 14.36 6.47 72.75
N GLY A 488 13.98 7.13 71.66
CA GLY A 488 14.92 7.72 70.68
C GLY A 488 14.77 7.21 69.24
N GLY A 489 14.51 8.13 68.29
CA GLY A 489 14.54 7.81 66.85
C GLY A 489 13.58 8.64 65.98
N MET A 490 14.00 9.85 65.61
CA MET A 490 13.61 10.47 64.33
C MET A 490 14.87 10.61 63.47
N PRO A 491 14.78 10.77 62.14
CA PRO A 491 13.76 10.28 61.19
C PRO A 491 14.40 9.30 60.17
N VAL A 492 13.59 8.58 59.39
CA VAL A 492 14.10 7.84 58.21
C VAL A 492 13.35 8.24 56.95
N THR A 493 13.86 9.27 56.28
CA THR A 493 13.71 9.41 54.82
C THR A 493 14.68 8.42 54.17
N GLY A 494 14.16 7.34 53.58
CA GLY A 494 14.98 6.30 52.98
C GLY A 494 14.20 5.47 51.97
N THR A 495 14.40 5.75 50.69
CA THR A 495 13.91 4.96 49.57
C THR A 495 14.43 3.52 49.65
N SER A 496 13.57 2.53 49.41
CA SER A 496 13.97 1.17 49.05
C SER A 496 13.39 0.79 47.69
N LEU A 497 14.18 1.08 46.65
CA LEU A 497 14.04 0.47 45.33
C LEU A 497 14.36 -1.03 45.45
N THR A 498 13.37 -1.91 45.57
CA THR A 498 13.55 -3.37 45.40
C THR A 498 12.24 -4.13 45.19
N LEU A 499 11.60 -4.00 44.01
CA LEU A 499 10.72 -5.07 43.48
C LEU A 499 10.61 -5.11 41.95
N MET A 500 11.73 -4.91 41.24
CA MET A 500 11.88 -5.28 39.83
C MET A 500 12.91 -6.41 39.74
N GLY A 501 12.46 -7.67 39.70
CA GLY A 501 13.40 -8.81 39.82
C GLY A 501 12.90 -10.21 39.47
N VAL A 502 11.63 -10.41 39.06
CA VAL A 502 11.09 -11.76 38.79
C VAL A 502 10.60 -11.96 37.35
N ALA A 503 10.18 -10.91 36.63
CA ALA A 503 9.71 -11.03 35.25
C ALA A 503 10.84 -11.29 34.21
N ALA A 504 12.06 -10.80 34.45
CA ALA A 504 13.15 -10.87 33.47
C ALA A 504 13.72 -12.29 33.26
N ALA A 505 13.71 -13.13 34.30
CA ALA A 505 14.26 -14.48 34.21
C ALA A 505 13.41 -15.44 33.34
N ALA A 506 12.08 -15.26 33.34
CA ALA A 506 11.16 -16.09 32.56
C ALA A 506 11.29 -15.85 31.04
N LEU A 507 11.45 -14.59 30.62
CA LEU A 507 11.61 -14.23 29.21
C LEU A 507 12.94 -14.72 28.62
N VAL A 508 14.04 -14.67 29.38
CA VAL A 508 15.35 -15.19 28.94
C VAL A 508 15.32 -16.72 28.81
N ALA A 509 14.63 -17.43 29.71
CA ALA A 509 14.47 -18.89 29.62
C ALA A 509 13.61 -19.31 28.41
N ALA A 510 12.51 -18.59 28.14
CA ALA A 510 11.65 -18.85 26.99
C ALA A 510 12.38 -18.57 25.66
N GLY A 511 13.09 -17.45 25.55
CA GLY A 511 13.90 -17.12 24.36
C GLY A 511 15.03 -18.12 24.11
N GLY A 512 15.71 -18.58 25.17
CA GLY A 512 16.75 -19.61 25.07
C GLY A 512 16.21 -20.96 24.57
N ALA A 513 15.05 -21.39 25.05
CA ALA A 513 14.39 -22.61 24.59
C ALA A 513 14.01 -22.53 23.10
N PHE A 514 13.46 -21.39 22.64
CA PHE A 514 13.09 -21.18 21.24
C PHE A 514 14.32 -21.22 20.31
N MET A 515 15.43 -20.60 20.70
CA MET A 515 16.71 -20.65 19.98
C MET A 515 17.23 -22.08 19.81
N ILE A 516 17.15 -22.91 20.84
CA ILE A 516 17.62 -24.31 20.79
C ILE A 516 16.70 -25.18 19.90
N VAL A 517 15.39 -24.97 19.94
CA VAL A 517 14.43 -25.68 19.07
C VAL A 517 14.59 -25.27 17.60
N ALA A 518 14.76 -23.98 17.31
CA ALA A 518 15.00 -23.47 15.96
C ALA A 518 16.32 -24.03 15.37
N ARG A 519 17.38 -24.13 16.19
CA ARG A 519 18.68 -24.68 15.77
C ARG A 519 18.65 -26.19 15.52
N ARG A 520 17.79 -26.95 16.22
CA ARG A 520 17.57 -28.38 15.92
C ARG A 520 16.79 -28.61 14.62
N ARG A 521 15.83 -27.73 14.26
CA ARG A 521 15.09 -27.86 12.98
C ARG A 521 15.99 -27.65 11.75
N ARG A 522 16.90 -26.66 11.77
CA ARG A 522 17.86 -26.45 10.65
C ARG A 522 18.90 -27.55 10.47
N ALA A 523 19.18 -28.36 11.50
CA ALA A 523 20.08 -29.50 11.39
C ALA A 523 19.40 -30.73 10.76
N ALA A 524 18.08 -30.91 10.96
CA ALA A 524 17.33 -32.03 10.40
C ALA A 524 17.04 -31.89 8.90
N THR A 525 17.03 -30.67 8.37
CA THR A 525 16.87 -30.40 6.91
C THR A 525 18.19 -30.45 6.15
N ALA A 526 19.33 -30.64 6.82
CA ALA A 526 20.66 -30.67 6.21
C ALA A 526 21.23 -32.10 6.07
N SER A 527 20.45 -33.14 6.39
CA SER A 527 20.84 -34.55 6.35
C SER A 527 19.84 -35.40 5.55
N ALA A 528 19.20 -34.81 4.54
CA ALA A 528 18.25 -35.47 3.65
C ALA A 528 18.72 -35.50 2.17
N ASP A 529 19.87 -34.88 1.86
CA ASP A 529 20.52 -34.88 0.55
C ASP A 529 21.86 -35.65 0.62
N GLU A 530 21.84 -36.90 1.10
CA GLU A 530 22.95 -37.86 0.85
C GLU A 530 22.50 -39.34 1.02
N GLU A 531 21.60 -39.81 0.14
CA GLU A 531 21.54 -41.21 -0.34
C GLU A 531 20.99 -41.29 -1.77
#